data_AF-A0A958LH07-F1
#
_entry.id   AF-A0A958LH07-F1
#
_cell.length_a   1.000
_cell.length_b   1.000
_cell.length_c   1.000
_cell.angle_alpha   90.00
_cell.angle_beta   90.00
_cell.angle_gamma   90.00
#
_symmetry.space_group_name_H-M   'P 1'
#
loop_
_entity.id
_entity.type
_entity.pdbx_description
1 polymer ?
#
loop_
_entity_poly.entity_id
_entity_poly.type
_entity_poly.pdbx_seq_one_letter_code
_entity_poly.pdbx_strand_id
1 'polypeptide(L)'
;MSLAVIATPIGNSNDLGIRALQVLREADLIITEERKIGSRLLRFHGIVGKSLEELNEHSGEEEIKSLADACKIHSVALISDAGTPGF
;
A
#
# COMPACT_ATOMS: atom_id res chain seq x y z
N MET A 1 9.40 12.73 -5.99
CA MET A 1 8.99 11.39 -5.50
C MET A 1 7.84 11.57 -4.53
N SER A 2 6.93 10.61 -4.48
CA SER A 2 5.62 10.79 -3.86
C SER A 2 5.23 9.60 -2.99
N LEU A 3 4.66 9.89 -1.83
CA LEU A 3 3.87 8.96 -1.04
C LEU A 3 2.39 9.19 -1.37
N ALA A 4 1.72 8.17 -1.89
CA ALA A 4 0.28 8.18 -2.09
C ALA A 4 -0.39 7.40 -0.96
N VAL A 5 -1.27 8.06 -0.22
CA VAL A 5 -2.10 7.42 0.82
C VAL A 5 -3.43 7.04 0.18
N ILE A 6 -3.76 5.75 0.17
CA ILE A 6 -4.87 5.20 -0.59
C ILE A 6 -5.78 4.41 0.35
N ALA A 7 -7.03 4.85 0.47
CA ALA A 7 -8.08 4.07 1.11
C ALA A 7 -8.47 2.85 0.26
N THR A 8 -8.68 1.71 0.92
CA THR A 8 -9.18 0.48 0.31
C THR A 8 -10.67 0.29 0.62
N PRO A 9 -11.46 -0.31 -0.28
CA PRO A 9 -12.89 -0.53 -0.03
C PRO A 9 -13.15 -1.41 1.20
N ILE A 10 -14.16 -1.04 1.98
CA ILE A 10 -14.70 -1.91 3.03
C ILE A 10 -15.74 -2.81 2.35
N GLY A 11 -15.33 -4.05 2.04
CA GLY A 11 -16.20 -5.07 1.43
C GLY A 11 -15.88 -5.35 -0.03
N ASN A 12 -16.35 -4.52 -0.97
CA ASN A 12 -16.26 -4.81 -2.40
C ASN A 12 -15.01 -4.22 -3.06
N SER A 13 -14.07 -5.08 -3.46
CA SER A 13 -12.82 -4.66 -4.12
C SER A 13 -13.05 -3.86 -5.42
N ASN A 14 -14.19 -4.01 -6.09
CA ASN A 14 -14.48 -3.23 -7.31
C ASN A 14 -14.73 -1.74 -7.05
N ASP A 15 -14.94 -1.33 -5.79
CA ASP A 15 -15.16 0.07 -5.43
C ASP A 15 -13.83 0.85 -5.34
N LEU A 16 -12.69 0.20 -5.57
CA LEU A 16 -11.39 0.86 -5.61
C LEU A 16 -11.30 1.76 -6.85
N GLY A 17 -11.11 3.06 -6.63
CA GLY A 17 -11.15 4.06 -7.68
C GLY A 17 -10.06 3.90 -8.75
N ILE A 18 -10.36 4.36 -9.97
CA ILE A 18 -9.46 4.26 -11.13
C ILE A 18 -8.09 4.91 -10.84
N ARG A 19 -8.07 6.05 -10.13
CA ARG A 19 -6.83 6.71 -9.73
C ARG A 19 -5.98 5.83 -8.79
N ALA A 20 -6.60 5.18 -7.82
CA ALA A 20 -5.90 4.29 -6.89
C ALA A 20 -5.27 3.12 -7.64
N LEU A 21 -6.01 2.50 -8.57
CA LEU A 21 -5.49 1.43 -9.42
C LEU A 21 -4.31 1.88 -10.28
N GLN A 22 -4.34 3.09 -10.82
CA GLN A 22 -3.23 3.65 -11.59
C GLN A 22 -1.99 3.80 -10.71
N VAL A 23 -2.14 4.43 -9.54
CA VAL A 23 -1.02 4.65 -8.61
C VAL A 23 -0.42 3.33 -8.14
N LEU A 24 -1.24 2.33 -7.80
CA LEU A 24 -0.77 1.00 -7.38
C LEU A 24 -0.02 0.27 -8.50
N ARG A 25 -0.37 0.50 -9.77
CA ARG A 25 0.36 -0.06 -10.92
C ARG A 25 1.68 0.67 -11.20
N GLU A 26 1.76 1.95 -10.91
CA GLU A 26 2.94 2.78 -11.16
C GLU A 26 3.94 2.78 -9.98
N ALA A 27 3.47 2.52 -8.75
CA ALA A 27 4.32 2.51 -7.56
C ALA A 27 5.46 1.48 -7.64
N ASP A 28 6.64 1.89 -7.21
CA ASP A 28 7.82 1.04 -7.07
C ASP A 28 7.69 0.13 -5.84
N LEU A 29 7.10 0.67 -4.77
CA LEU A 29 6.88 0.02 -3.48
C LEU A 29 5.44 0.23 -3.01
N ILE A 30 4.82 -0.83 -2.48
CA ILE A 30 3.51 -0.74 -1.82
C ILE A 30 3.68 -1.15 -0.36
N ILE A 31 3.26 -0.27 0.54
CA ILE A 31 3.21 -0.53 1.99
C ILE A 31 1.79 -0.93 2.35
N THR A 32 1.65 -2.00 3.12
CA THR A 32 0.36 -2.59 3.54
C THR A 32 0.31 -2.78 5.05
N GLU A 33 -0.87 -2.79 5.67
CA GLU A 33 -1.01 -3.13 7.10
C GLU A 33 -0.76 -4.64 7.34
N GLU A 34 -1.46 -5.50 6.60
CA GLU A 34 -1.20 -6.94 6.53
C GLU A 34 -0.87 -7.38 5.09
N ARG A 35 0.32 -7.96 4.89
CA ARG A 35 0.83 -8.40 3.57
C ARG A 35 -0.15 -9.33 2.87
N LYS A 36 -0.81 -10.23 3.61
CA LYS A 36 -1.76 -11.20 3.03
C LYS A 36 -3.00 -10.50 2.45
N ILE A 37 -3.53 -9.50 3.15
CA ILE A 37 -4.72 -8.76 2.72
C ILE A 37 -4.36 -7.88 1.52
N GLY A 38 -3.29 -7.09 1.63
CA GLY A 38 -2.80 -6.27 0.54
C GLY A 38 -2.47 -7.08 -0.72
N SER A 39 -1.78 -8.22 -0.58
CA SER A 39 -1.47 -9.12 -1.71
C SER A 39 -2.73 -9.64 -2.40
N ARG A 40 -3.78 -9.96 -1.63
CA ARG A 40 -5.06 -10.43 -2.17
C ARG A 40 -5.77 -9.34 -2.97
N LEU A 41 -5.81 -8.11 -2.44
CA LEU A 41 -6.38 -6.95 -3.14
C LEU A 41 -5.65 -6.68 -4.47
N LEU A 42 -4.32 -6.64 -4.43
CA LEU A 42 -3.50 -6.41 -5.63
C LEU A 42 -3.72 -7.51 -6.68
N ARG A 43 -3.72 -8.78 -6.25
CA ARG A 43 -3.98 -9.92 -7.14
C ARG A 43 -5.38 -9.86 -7.75
N PHE A 44 -6.39 -9.44 -6.99
CA PHE A 44 -7.76 -9.26 -7.51
C PHE A 44 -7.81 -8.29 -8.69
N HIS A 45 -7.01 -7.22 -8.64
CA HIS A 45 -6.92 -6.21 -9.71
C HIS A 45 -5.83 -6.50 -10.77
N GLY A 46 -5.23 -7.69 -10.74
CA GLY A 46 -4.18 -8.08 -11.70
C GLY A 46 -2.85 -7.35 -11.51
N ILE A 47 -2.61 -6.76 -10.34
CA ILE A 47 -1.35 -6.08 -9.99
C ILE A 47 -0.42 -7.11 -9.35
N VAL A 48 0.64 -7.48 -10.07
CA VAL A 48 1.58 -8.54 -9.67
C VAL A 48 3.03 -8.05 -9.73
N GLY A 49 3.93 -8.72 -9.01
CA GLY A 49 5.37 -8.42 -9.05
C GLY A 49 5.78 -7.14 -8.34
N LYS A 50 4.92 -6.58 -7.48
CA LYS A 50 5.23 -5.40 -6.68
C LYS A 50 6.05 -5.76 -5.44
N SER A 51 6.99 -4.88 -5.08
CA SER A 51 7.62 -4.93 -3.77
C SER A 51 6.58 -4.57 -2.72
N LEU A 52 6.47 -5.41 -1.68
CA LEU A 52 5.53 -5.22 -0.58
C LEU A 52 6.30 -5.10 0.72
N GLU A 53 5.96 -4.11 1.53
CA GLU A 53 6.43 -3.96 2.90
C GLU A 53 5.24 -3.81 3.85
N GLU A 54 5.42 -4.18 5.12
CA GLU A 54 4.38 -4.07 6.14
C GLU A 54 4.63 -2.87 7.05
N LEU A 55 3.56 -2.17 7.40
CA LEU A 55 3.56 -1.12 8.41
C LEU A 55 2.27 -1.24 9.22
N ASN A 56 2.40 -1.55 10.52
CA ASN A 56 1.28 -1.70 11.45
C ASN A 56 1.67 -1.21 12.86
N GLU A 57 0.76 -1.37 13.83
CA GLU A 57 0.95 -0.94 15.22
C GLU A 57 2.12 -1.61 15.95
N HIS A 58 2.65 -2.71 15.41
CA HIS A 58 3.80 -3.43 15.97
C HIS A 58 5.12 -3.03 15.31
N SER A 59 5.10 -2.19 14.27
CA SER A 59 6.31 -1.76 13.57
C SER A 59 7.21 -0.90 14.47
N GLY A 60 8.50 -1.22 14.47
CA GLY A 60 9.49 -0.50 15.25
C GLY A 60 9.92 0.83 14.62
N GLU A 61 10.57 1.70 15.40
CA GLU A 61 11.08 2.98 14.90
C GLU A 61 12.07 2.82 13.73
N GLU A 62 12.90 1.78 13.74
CA GLU A 62 13.86 1.51 12.67
C GLU A 62 13.18 1.13 11.35
N GLU A 63 12.11 0.32 11.40
CA GLU A 63 11.31 -0.06 10.23
C GLU A 63 10.60 1.17 9.65
N ILE A 64 9.97 1.97 10.51
CA ILE A 64 9.31 3.22 10.12
C ILE A 64 10.31 4.16 9.44
N LYS A 65 11.52 4.28 10.00
CA LYS A 65 12.59 5.10 9.43
C LYS A 65 13.04 4.59 8.07
N SER A 66 13.23 3.29 7.92
CA SER A 66 13.57 2.65 6.64
C SER A 66 12.51 2.93 5.56
N LEU A 67 11.23 2.81 5.90
CA LEU A 67 10.12 3.11 4.99
C LEU A 67 10.03 4.59 4.64
N ALA A 68 10.27 5.48 5.62
CA ALA A 68 10.33 6.91 5.40
C ALA A 68 11.50 7.31 4.47
N ASP A 69 12.64 6.64 4.61
CA ASP A 69 13.78 6.82 3.69
C ASP A 69 13.48 6.27 2.30
N ALA A 70 12.79 5.13 2.17
CA ALA A 70 12.31 4.61 0.90
C ALA A 70 11.38 5.60 0.16
N CYS A 71 10.51 6.31 0.90
CA CYS A 71 9.63 7.35 0.33
C CYS A 71 10.40 8.53 -0.31
N LYS A 72 11.67 8.73 0.04
CA LYS A 72 12.52 9.79 -0.55
C LYS A 72 13.12 9.39 -1.89
N ILE A 73 13.22 8.08 -2.17
CA ILE A 73 13.91 7.51 -3.34
C ILE A 73 13.02 6.68 -4.27
N HIS A 74 11.78 6.38 -3.85
CA HIS A 74 10.80 5.60 -4.61
C HIS A 74 9.44 6.29 -4.70
N SER A 75 8.64 5.90 -5.70
CA SER A 75 7.20 6.18 -5.73
C SER A 75 6.49 5.13 -4.88
N VAL A 76 5.92 5.55 -3.75
CA VAL A 76 5.38 4.65 -2.73
C VAL A 76 3.87 4.81 -2.61
N ALA A 77 3.14 3.69 -2.52
CA ALA A 77 1.72 3.66 -2.19
C ALA A 77 1.52 3.01 -0.83
N LEU A 78 0.83 3.70 0.08
CA LEU A 78 0.38 3.16 1.37
C LEU A 78 -1.11 2.82 1.27
N ILE A 79 -1.46 1.56 1.54
CA ILE A 79 -2.83 1.06 1.61
C ILE A 79 -3.12 0.44 2.98
N SER A 80 -4.38 0.46 3.39
CA SER A 80 -4.89 -0.28 4.55
C SER A 80 -5.54 -1.60 4.15
N ASP A 81 -5.82 -2.43 5.15
CA ASP A 81 -6.54 -3.70 4.95
C ASP A 81 -7.99 -3.46 4.49
N ALA A 82 -8.66 -2.48 5.10
CA ALA A 82 -9.97 -1.97 4.70
C ALA A 82 -10.17 -0.56 5.25
N GLY A 83 -10.65 0.38 4.43
CA GLY A 83 -10.93 1.76 4.84
C GLY A 83 -9.76 2.70 4.60
N THR A 84 -9.53 3.65 5.50
CA THR A 84 -8.48 4.68 5.35
C THR A 84 -7.20 4.24 6.06
N PRO A 85 -5.99 4.43 5.47
CA PRO A 85 -4.74 4.13 6.16
C PRO A 85 -4.55 4.94 7.44
N GLY A 86 -4.17 4.23 8.50
CA GLY A 86 -4.00 4.74 9.85
C GLY A 86 -4.49 3.70 10.83
N PHE A 87 -3.60 3.28 11.74
CA PHE A 87 -3.88 2.26 12.75
C PHE A 87 -5.04 2.67 13.65
#